data_AF-A0A117UYR6-F1
#
_entry.id   AF-A0A117UYR6-F1
#
_cell.length_a   1.000
_cell.length_b   1.000
_cell.length_c   1.000
_cell.angle_alpha   90.00
_cell.angle_beta   90.00
_cell.angle_gamma   90.00
#
_symmetry.space_group_name_H-M   'P 1'
#
loop_
_entity.id
_entity.type
_entity.pdbx_description
1 polymer ?
#
loop_
_entity_poly.entity_id
_entity_poly.type
_entity_poly.pdbx_seq_one_letter_code
_entity_poly.pdbx_strand_id
1 'polypeptide(L)'
;MLEGFAIDPSLVQNADPVLREIGLSNDAANKLLPVARDIMARTQESLVRQIEDAAAVQKKTWHDAFVADPEIGGVRRAETEHLAAKALDALGYAQGHPFREALNTSGFGNHPDMIRAFRRLGELVGEDGGLVRPMTASSRSRPIWERLYPDDGR
;
A
#
# COMPACT_ATOMS: atom_id res chain seq x y z
N MET A 1 -0.30 -4.52 -18.64
CA MET A 1 -1.64 -4.48 -19.26
C MET A 1 -2.50 -5.48 -18.51
N LEU A 2 -3.69 -5.09 -18.06
CA LEU A 2 -4.67 -6.04 -17.50
C LEU A 2 -5.11 -6.97 -18.64
N GLU A 3 -4.53 -8.17 -18.69
CA GLU A 3 -4.96 -9.24 -19.57
C GLU A 3 -6.35 -9.71 -19.10
N GLY A 4 -7.41 -9.35 -19.82
CA GLY A 4 -8.74 -9.80 -19.42
C GLY A 4 -9.97 -9.28 -20.19
N PHE A 5 -9.85 -8.27 -21.04
CA PHE A 5 -11.03 -7.69 -21.71
C PHE A 5 -11.07 -8.02 -23.20
N ALA A 6 -11.40 -9.28 -23.52
CA ALA A 6 -12.04 -9.60 -24.80
C ALA A 6 -13.44 -8.96 -24.84
N ILE A 7 -14.01 -8.72 -26.03
CA ILE A 7 -15.43 -8.35 -26.12
C ILE A 7 -16.23 -9.46 -25.45
N ASP A 8 -16.92 -9.12 -24.37
CA ASP A 8 -17.81 -10.03 -23.66
C ASP A 8 -18.85 -10.57 -24.66
N PRO A 9 -18.98 -11.89 -24.84
CA PRO A 9 -19.99 -12.48 -25.71
C PRO A 9 -21.41 -11.97 -25.41
N SER A 10 -21.69 -11.60 -24.16
CA SER A 10 -22.96 -11.01 -23.74
C SER A 10 -23.23 -9.64 -24.37
N LEU A 11 -22.19 -8.82 -24.64
CA LEU A 11 -22.35 -7.54 -25.35
C LEU A 11 -22.86 -7.77 -26.77
N VAL A 12 -22.36 -8.79 -27.46
CA VAL A 12 -22.81 -9.13 -28.82
C VAL A 12 -24.25 -9.67 -28.78
N GLN A 13 -24.56 -10.54 -27.82
CA GLN A 13 -25.92 -11.07 -27.63
C GLN A 13 -26.95 -9.98 -27.31
N ASN A 14 -26.57 -8.99 -26.50
CA ASN A 14 -27.43 -7.87 -26.12
C ASN A 14 -27.58 -6.84 -27.26
N ALA A 15 -26.53 -6.66 -28.08
CA ALA A 15 -26.57 -5.74 -29.21
C ALA A 15 -27.34 -6.29 -30.41
N ASP A 16 -27.26 -7.59 -30.69
CA ASP A 16 -27.88 -8.25 -31.85
C ASP A 16 -29.39 -7.93 -32.05
N PRO A 17 -30.27 -8.03 -31.04
CA PRO A 17 -31.69 -7.69 -31.23
C PRO A 17 -31.90 -6.20 -31.55
N VAL A 18 -31.16 -5.30 -30.91
CA VAL A 18 -31.25 -3.85 -31.13
C VAL A 18 -30.76 -3.47 -32.54
N LEU A 19 -29.63 -4.06 -32.96
CA LEU A 19 -29.06 -3.83 -34.28
C LEU A 19 -30.00 -4.31 -35.41
N ARG A 20 -30.70 -5.43 -35.19
CA ARG A 20 -31.74 -5.91 -36.12
C ARG A 20 -32.98 -5.02 -36.12
N GLU A 21 -33.42 -4.54 -34.96
CA GLU A 21 -34.58 -3.64 -34.84
C GLU A 21 -34.37 -2.33 -35.62
N ILE A 22 -33.16 -1.77 -35.57
CA ILE A 22 -32.80 -0.55 -36.33
C ILE A 22 -32.44 -0.82 -37.81
N GLY A 23 -32.56 -2.07 -38.26
CA GLY A 23 -32.37 -2.46 -39.66
C GLY A 23 -30.91 -2.53 -40.12
N LEU A 24 -29.94 -2.71 -39.21
CA LEU A 24 -28.54 -2.82 -39.58
C LEU A 24 -28.27 -4.16 -40.28
N SER A 25 -27.64 -4.13 -41.46
CA SER A 25 -27.21 -5.37 -42.13
C SER A 25 -26.04 -6.02 -41.38
N ASN A 26 -25.90 -7.35 -41.50
CA ASN A 26 -24.77 -8.08 -40.92
C ASN A 26 -23.41 -7.52 -41.38
N ASP A 27 -23.32 -7.08 -42.63
CA ASP A 27 -22.11 -6.49 -43.21
C ASP A 27 -21.76 -5.13 -42.58
N ALA A 28 -22.77 -4.31 -42.28
CA ALA A 28 -22.60 -3.06 -41.56
C ALA A 28 -22.24 -3.31 -40.08
N ALA A 29 -22.88 -4.29 -39.43
CA ALA A 29 -22.57 -4.69 -38.06
C ALA A 29 -21.11 -5.18 -37.92
N ASN A 30 -20.63 -5.97 -38.89
CA ASN A 30 -19.24 -6.44 -38.93
C ASN A 30 -18.23 -5.28 -39.06
N LYS A 31 -18.58 -4.20 -39.77
CA LYS A 31 -17.74 -3.00 -39.88
C LYS A 31 -17.70 -2.17 -38.60
N LEU A 32 -18.69 -2.29 -37.73
CA LEU A 32 -18.73 -1.61 -36.43
C LEU A 32 -17.87 -2.33 -35.37
N LEU A 33 -17.68 -3.64 -35.47
CA LEU A 33 -16.89 -4.41 -34.49
C LEU A 33 -15.46 -3.86 -34.27
N PRO A 34 -14.68 -3.50 -35.31
CA PRO A 34 -13.38 -2.85 -35.12
C PRO A 34 -13.47 -1.51 -34.38
N VAL A 35 -14.49 -0.69 -34.68
CA VAL A 35 -14.70 0.61 -34.02
C VAL A 35 -15.03 0.41 -32.54
N ALA A 36 -15.90 -0.55 -32.23
CA ALA A 36 -16.23 -0.91 -30.85
C ALA A 36 -15.00 -1.38 -30.07
N ARG A 37 -14.12 -2.18 -30.71
CA ARG A 37 -12.83 -2.61 -30.11
C ARG A 37 -11.91 -1.43 -29.82
N ASP A 38 -11.78 -0.48 -30.76
CA ASP A 38 -10.94 0.71 -30.58
C ASP A 38 -11.46 1.61 -29.46
N ILE A 39 -12.77 1.83 -29.39
CA ILE A 39 -13.41 2.58 -28.29
C ILE A 39 -13.10 1.90 -26.95
N MET A 40 -13.29 0.59 -26.83
CA MET A 40 -13.01 -0.15 -25.59
C MET A 40 -11.53 -0.04 -25.20
N ALA A 41 -10.60 -0.20 -26.14
CA ALA A 41 -9.17 -0.07 -25.88
C ALA A 41 -8.81 1.34 -25.37
N ARG A 42 -9.32 2.39 -26.02
CA ARG A 42 -9.10 3.77 -25.57
C ARG A 42 -9.72 4.06 -24.21
N THR A 43 -10.93 3.56 -23.97
CA THR A 43 -11.59 3.69 -22.65
C THR A 43 -10.76 2.99 -21.59
N GLN A 44 -10.22 1.80 -21.87
CA GLN A 44 -9.35 1.08 -20.94
C GLN A 44 -8.07 1.85 -20.65
N GLU A 45 -7.37 2.34 -21.67
CA GLU A 45 -6.17 3.17 -21.47
C GLU A 45 -6.47 4.41 -20.63
N SER A 46 -7.60 5.07 -20.90
CA SER A 46 -8.05 6.23 -20.13
C SER A 46 -8.31 5.88 -18.66
N LEU A 47 -8.99 4.76 -18.39
CA LEU A 47 -9.24 4.30 -17.02
C LEU A 47 -7.95 3.96 -16.28
N VAL A 48 -7.00 3.28 -16.94
CA VAL A 48 -5.69 2.97 -16.34
C VAL A 48 -4.96 4.26 -15.98
N ARG A 49 -4.91 5.25 -16.89
CA ARG A 49 -4.31 6.56 -16.62
C ARG A 49 -5.00 7.28 -15.46
N GLN A 50 -6.32 7.26 -15.40
CA GLN A 50 -7.06 7.87 -14.29
C GLN A 50 -6.72 7.25 -12.93
N ILE A 51 -6.55 5.92 -12.89
CA ILE A 51 -6.14 5.22 -11.66
C ILE A 51 -4.69 5.58 -11.29
N GLU A 52 -3.78 5.63 -12.26
CA GLU A 52 -2.40 6.04 -12.06
C GLU A 52 -2.29 7.49 -11.57
N ASP A 53 -3.03 8.42 -12.17
CA ASP A 53 -3.09 9.83 -11.78
C ASP A 53 -3.67 9.97 -10.36
N ALA A 54 -4.77 9.28 -10.05
CA ALA A 54 -5.34 9.28 -8.71
C ALA A 54 -4.35 8.74 -7.67
N ALA A 55 -3.61 7.67 -8.00
CA ALA A 55 -2.57 7.15 -7.13
C ALA A 55 -1.43 8.16 -6.96
N ALA A 56 -0.99 8.85 -8.02
CA ALA A 56 0.04 9.86 -7.93
C ALA A 56 -0.37 11.06 -7.06
N VAL A 57 -1.61 11.53 -7.21
CA VAL A 57 -2.19 12.58 -6.35
C VAL A 57 -2.21 12.12 -4.90
N GLN A 58 -2.68 10.90 -4.63
CA GLN A 58 -2.74 10.37 -3.27
C GLN A 58 -1.36 10.27 -2.61
N LYS A 59 -0.34 9.80 -3.34
CA LYS A 59 1.05 9.75 -2.87
C LYS A 59 1.56 11.13 -2.49
N LYS A 60 1.30 12.13 -3.34
CA LYS A 60 1.68 13.53 -3.09
C LYS A 60 0.96 14.07 -1.85
N THR A 61 -0.35 13.83 -1.74
CA THR A 61 -1.14 14.25 -0.57
C THR A 61 -0.59 13.67 0.73
N TRP A 62 -0.24 12.39 0.75
CA TRP A 62 0.38 11.78 1.94
C TRP A 62 1.74 12.37 2.26
N HIS A 63 2.61 12.52 1.26
CA HIS A 63 3.92 13.14 1.45
C HIS A 63 3.80 14.56 2.01
N ASP A 64 2.94 15.40 1.42
CA ASP A 64 2.77 16.77 1.86
C ASP A 64 2.19 16.85 3.28
N ALA A 65 1.23 15.97 3.61
CA ALA A 65 0.70 15.86 4.97
C ALA A 65 1.78 15.41 5.97
N PHE A 66 2.60 14.43 5.61
CA PHE A 66 3.73 14.01 6.45
C PHE A 66 4.71 15.15 6.68
N VAL A 67 5.13 15.86 5.62
CA VAL A 67 6.10 16.96 5.73
C VAL A 67 5.57 18.11 6.58
N ALA A 68 4.27 18.41 6.49
CA ALA A 68 3.62 19.49 7.23
C ALA A 68 3.28 19.14 8.69
N ASP A 69 3.26 17.85 9.05
CA ASP A 69 2.91 17.42 10.40
C ASP A 69 4.02 17.83 11.41
N PRO A 70 3.71 18.57 12.49
CA PRO A 70 4.70 19.07 13.44
C PRO A 70 5.29 17.98 14.34
N GLU A 71 4.61 16.83 14.50
CA GLU A 71 5.07 15.72 15.33
C GLU A 71 5.97 14.76 14.55
N ILE A 72 5.74 14.54 13.27
CA ILE A 72 6.54 13.56 12.50
C ILE A 72 7.33 14.20 11.35
N GLY A 73 6.84 15.30 10.79
CA GLY A 73 7.48 16.06 9.73
C GLY A 73 8.29 17.25 10.25
N GLY A 74 8.31 18.33 9.46
CA GLY A 74 9.02 19.56 9.78
C GLY A 74 10.45 19.32 10.25
N VAL A 75 10.79 19.86 11.43
CA VAL A 75 12.10 19.70 12.08
C VAL A 75 12.39 18.27 12.54
N ARG A 76 11.34 17.45 12.77
CA ARG A 76 11.45 16.06 13.22
C ARG A 76 11.55 15.07 12.07
N ARG A 77 11.41 15.52 10.83
CA ARG A 77 11.38 14.66 9.63
C ARG A 77 12.56 13.67 9.59
N ALA A 78 13.78 14.17 9.70
CA ALA A 78 14.99 13.32 9.61
C ALA A 78 15.05 12.29 10.73
N GLU A 79 14.66 12.67 11.95
CA GLU A 79 14.60 11.77 13.10
C GLU A 79 13.51 10.70 12.90
N THR A 80 12.34 11.10 12.42
CA THR A 80 11.23 10.19 12.08
C THR A 80 11.64 9.17 11.02
N GLU A 81 12.24 9.62 9.93
CA GLU A 81 12.71 8.75 8.84
C GLU A 81 13.78 7.76 9.35
N HIS A 82 14.71 8.23 10.19
CA HIS A 82 15.72 7.38 10.80
C HIS A 82 15.12 6.30 11.71
N LEU A 83 14.21 6.68 12.61
CA LEU A 83 13.55 5.74 13.53
C LEU A 83 12.66 4.74 12.76
N ALA A 84 11.93 5.20 11.75
CA ALA A 84 11.12 4.33 10.91
C ALA A 84 11.99 3.31 10.13
N ALA A 85 13.14 3.75 9.60
CA ALA A 85 14.11 2.85 8.98
C ALA A 85 14.65 1.82 9.99
N LYS A 86 15.03 2.27 11.18
CA LYS A 86 15.49 1.39 12.28
C LYS A 86 14.44 0.33 12.64
N ALA A 87 13.16 0.71 12.69
CA ALA A 87 12.06 -0.21 12.96
C ALA A 87 11.92 -1.27 11.86
N LEU A 88 11.97 -0.86 10.60
CA LEU A 88 11.89 -1.79 9.46
C LEU A 88 13.05 -2.79 9.49
N ASP A 89 14.26 -2.33 9.78
CA ASP A 89 15.45 -3.19 9.87
C ASP A 89 15.31 -4.19 11.04
N ALA A 90 14.86 -3.75 12.22
CA ALA A 90 14.61 -4.60 13.38
C ALA A 90 13.50 -5.65 13.15
N LEU A 91 12.55 -5.36 12.27
CA LEU A 91 11.49 -6.29 11.85
C LEU A 91 11.93 -7.26 10.74
N GLY A 92 13.17 -7.15 10.24
CA GLY A 92 13.69 -7.96 9.14
C GLY A 92 13.35 -7.42 7.75
N TYR A 93 12.75 -6.24 7.65
CA TYR A 93 12.46 -5.54 6.40
C TYR A 93 13.61 -4.60 6.00
N ALA A 94 14.81 -5.18 5.92
CA ALA A 94 16.03 -4.48 5.53
C ALA A 94 15.91 -3.82 4.14
N GLN A 95 16.90 -2.99 3.78
CA GLN A 95 16.96 -2.44 2.42
C GLN A 95 16.88 -3.54 1.35
N GLY A 96 16.10 -3.29 0.30
CA GLY A 96 15.83 -4.26 -0.77
C GLY A 96 14.74 -5.28 -0.45
N HIS A 97 14.19 -5.31 0.76
CA HIS A 97 13.07 -6.20 1.08
C HIS A 97 11.80 -5.82 0.28
N PRO A 98 11.05 -6.79 -0.30
CA PRO A 98 9.87 -6.50 -1.14
C PRO A 98 8.81 -5.64 -0.46
N PHE A 99 8.62 -5.80 0.85
CA PHE A 99 7.70 -4.95 1.62
C PHE A 99 8.13 -3.46 1.62
N ARG A 100 9.43 -3.19 1.74
CA ARG A 100 9.96 -1.82 1.74
C ARG A 100 9.83 -1.19 0.35
N GLU A 101 10.05 -1.97 -0.70
CA GLU A 101 9.77 -1.57 -2.07
C GLU A 101 8.28 -1.27 -2.28
N ALA A 102 7.38 -2.10 -1.77
CA ALA A 102 5.94 -1.87 -1.85
C ALA A 102 5.53 -0.57 -1.15
N LEU A 103 6.09 -0.26 0.03
CA LEU A 103 5.85 1.01 0.74
C LEU A 103 6.32 2.22 -0.07
N ASN A 104 7.48 2.13 -0.73
CA ASN A 104 8.03 3.21 -1.55
C ASN A 104 7.22 3.41 -2.84
N THR A 105 6.96 2.33 -3.56
CA THR A 105 6.26 2.37 -4.86
C THR A 105 4.80 2.76 -4.71
N SER A 106 4.11 2.30 -3.66
CA SER A 106 2.75 2.74 -3.35
C SER A 106 2.70 4.14 -2.73
N GLY A 107 3.82 4.64 -2.21
CA GLY A 107 3.92 5.87 -1.41
C GLY A 107 3.31 5.75 0.00
N PHE A 108 2.86 4.58 0.41
CA PHE A 108 2.29 4.34 1.74
C PHE A 108 3.32 4.50 2.86
N GLY A 109 4.62 4.43 2.56
CA GLY A 109 5.69 4.79 3.49
C GLY A 109 5.62 6.24 3.98
N ASN A 110 5.04 7.15 3.19
CA ASN A 110 4.84 8.56 3.56
C ASN A 110 3.45 8.82 4.19
N HIS A 111 2.59 7.80 4.33
CA HIS A 111 1.29 8.00 4.98
C HIS A 111 1.52 8.41 6.45
N PRO A 112 0.93 9.52 6.95
CA PRO A 112 1.20 10.05 8.29
C PRO A 112 1.08 9.01 9.42
N ASP A 113 -0.01 8.24 9.43
CA ASP A 113 -0.19 7.20 10.46
C ASP A 113 0.79 6.03 10.32
N MET A 114 1.18 5.69 9.09
CA MET A 114 2.11 4.60 8.83
C MET A 114 3.51 4.97 9.34
N ILE A 115 4.00 6.14 8.93
CA ILE A 115 5.32 6.58 9.34
C ILE A 115 5.36 6.90 10.84
N ARG A 116 4.25 7.38 11.44
CA ARG A 116 4.13 7.54 12.90
C ARG A 116 4.21 6.20 13.63
N ALA A 117 3.57 5.16 13.11
CA ALA A 117 3.65 3.82 13.69
C ALA A 117 5.08 3.27 13.65
N PHE A 118 5.76 3.36 12.50
CA PHE A 118 7.14 2.91 12.38
C PHE A 118 8.13 3.75 13.18
N ARG A 119 7.92 5.07 13.28
CA ARG A 119 8.69 5.91 14.19
C ARG A 119 8.60 5.41 15.63
N ARG A 120 7.37 5.19 16.13
CA ARG A 120 7.14 4.69 17.50
C ARG A 120 7.77 3.31 17.71
N LEU A 121 7.71 2.43 16.73
CA LEU A 121 8.41 1.14 16.78
C LEU A 121 9.92 1.34 16.84
N GLY A 122 10.46 2.30 16.09
CA GLY A 122 11.88 2.64 16.07
C GLY A 122 12.40 3.12 17.42
N GLU A 123 11.59 3.91 18.12
CA GLU A 123 11.85 4.36 19.50
C GLU A 123 11.95 3.17 20.49
N LEU A 124 11.30 2.04 20.18
CA LEU A 124 11.38 0.81 20.97
C LEU A 124 12.54 -0.11 20.54
N VAL A 125 13.25 0.18 19.45
CA VAL A 125 14.41 -0.63 19.07
C VAL A 125 15.60 -0.25 19.96
N GLY A 126 16.17 -1.23 20.65
CA GLY A 126 17.33 -1.04 21.54
C GLY A 126 18.62 -0.74 20.77
N GLU A 127 19.72 -0.55 21.51
CA GLU A 127 21.05 -0.34 20.90
C GLU A 127 21.53 -1.58 20.15
N ASP A 128 21.18 -2.78 20.64
CA ASP A 128 21.50 -4.07 20.01
C ASP A 128 20.64 -4.40 18.79
N GLY A 129 19.75 -3.50 18.35
CA GLY A 129 18.85 -3.71 17.22
C GLY A 129 17.63 -4.60 17.50
N GLY A 130 17.54 -5.18 18.71
CA GLY A 130 16.35 -5.91 19.16
C GLY A 130 15.21 -4.99 19.58
N LEU A 131 13.96 -5.42 19.39
CA LEU A 131 12.80 -4.72 19.94
C LEU A 131 12.82 -4.83 21.47
N VAL A 132 12.95 -3.70 22.15
CA VAL A 132 12.81 -3.61 23.59
C VAL A 132 11.34 -3.88 23.91
N ARG A 133 11.08 -5.03 24.51
CA ARG A 133 9.76 -5.27 25.11
C ARG A 133 9.58 -4.21 26.19
N PRO A 134 8.54 -3.35 26.14
CA PRO A 134 8.20 -2.57 27.32
C PRO A 134 8.00 -3.60 28.42
N MET A 135 8.84 -3.56 29.46
CA MET A 135 8.68 -4.41 30.62
C MET A 135 7.25 -4.17 31.09
N THR A 136 6.35 -5.11 30.80
CA THR A 136 5.05 -5.17 31.47
C THR A 136 5.39 -5.10 32.96
N ALA A 137 4.63 -4.33 33.71
CA ALA A 137 4.87 -4.10 35.14
C ALA A 137 5.05 -5.41 35.94
N SER A 138 4.69 -6.57 35.38
CA SER A 138 4.96 -7.92 35.90
C SER A 138 6.42 -8.36 35.99
N SER A 139 7.40 -7.74 35.31
CA SER A 139 8.83 -8.08 35.54
C SER A 139 9.48 -7.22 36.62
N ARG A 140 8.84 -6.12 37.04
CA ARG A 140 9.24 -5.31 38.21
C ARG A 140 8.55 -5.75 39.51
N SER A 141 7.57 -6.65 39.46
CA SER A 141 6.85 -7.13 40.65
C SER A 141 7.37 -8.45 41.23
N ARG A 142 8.44 -9.05 40.66
CA ARG A 142 9.06 -10.22 41.28
C ARG A 142 9.95 -9.77 42.43
N PRO A 143 9.67 -10.19 43.67
CA PRO A 143 10.55 -9.86 44.79
C PRO A 143 11.96 -10.38 44.51
N ILE A 144 12.97 -9.67 45.04
CA ILE A 144 14.40 -9.89 44.74
C ILE A 144 14.80 -11.36 44.92
N TRP A 145 14.22 -12.07 45.88
CA TRP A 145 14.52 -13.48 46.13
C TRP A 145 14.13 -14.40 44.96
N GLU A 146 13.05 -14.12 44.23
CA GLU A 146 12.62 -14.93 43.07
C GLU A 146 13.54 -14.71 41.85
N ARG A 147 14.30 -13.62 41.84
CA ARG A 147 15.31 -13.33 40.81
C ARG A 147 16.67 -13.95 41.12
N LEU A 148 16.97 -14.13 42.41
CA LEU A 148 18.23 -14.69 42.88
C LEU A 148 18.17 -16.22 42.98
N TYR A 149 16.99 -16.80 43.17
CA TYR A 149 16.79 -18.24 43.34
C TYR A 149 15.62 -18.76 42.47
N PRO A 150 15.80 -18.86 41.14
CA PRO A 150 14.72 -19.21 40.22
C PRO A 150 14.29 -20.70 40.25
N ASP A 151 15.03 -21.61 40.91
CA ASP A 151 14.83 -23.06 40.83
C ASP A 151 14.50 -23.78 42.16
N ASP A 152 14.28 -23.08 43.28
CA ASP A 152 14.06 -23.72 44.60
C ASP A 152 12.61 -24.22 44.85
N GLY A 153 11.81 -24.37 43.79
CA GLY A 153 10.37 -24.65 43.86
C GLY A 153 9.90 -25.94 43.19
N ARG A 154 10.77 -26.94 42.98
CA ARG A 154 10.39 -28.27 42.47
C ARG A 154 10.81 -29.41 43.38
#